data_AF-A0A7S2A774-F1
#
_entry.id   AF-A0A7S2A774-F1
#
_cell.length_a   1.000
_cell.length_b   1.000
_cell.length_c   1.000
_cell.angle_alpha   90.00
_cell.angle_beta   90.00
_cell.angle_gamma   90.00
#
_symmetry.space_group_name_H-M   'P 1'
#
loop_
_entity.id
_entity.type
_entity.pdbx_description
1 polymer ?
#
loop_
_entity_poly.entity_id
_entity_poly.type
_entity_poly.pdbx_seq_one_letter_code
_entity_poly.pdbx_strand_id
1 'polypeptide(L)'
;LPPKHSQEDGSSQNSSCLLRTEVGKAFMTAGTSLQSLKLWIQALDAFSEALEIFKDAGLPPDNQCVLRARLLANSSSLPKLVLVRRDSSNCIKLRHAQKLRELARKYPDDCATPDEGDEVSMDLSSHPGLGIVLTRPNSEGN
;
A
#
# COMPACT_ATOMS: atom_id res chain seq x y z
N LEU A 1 -18.02 -56.58 18.34
CA LEU A 1 -16.78 -55.82 18.03
C LEU A 1 -17.17 -54.64 17.16
N PRO A 2 -17.03 -53.38 17.60
CA PRO A 2 -17.27 -52.23 16.72
C PRO A 2 -16.01 -51.93 15.88
N PRO A 3 -16.15 -51.30 14.71
CA PRO A 3 -15.04 -51.02 13.82
C PRO A 3 -14.21 -49.84 14.34
N LYS A 4 -12.88 -49.98 14.25
CA LYS A 4 -11.92 -48.89 14.46
C LYS A 4 -12.02 -47.93 13.28
N HIS A 5 -12.52 -46.71 13.51
CA HIS A 5 -12.27 -45.59 12.62
C HIS A 5 -10.82 -45.15 12.83
N SER A 6 -9.94 -45.51 11.89
CA SER A 6 -8.61 -44.93 11.79
C SER A 6 -8.74 -43.50 11.26
N GLN A 7 -8.19 -42.59 12.04
CA GLN A 7 -8.18 -41.15 11.89
C GLN A 7 -6.80 -40.77 11.33
N GLU A 8 -6.63 -40.73 10.00
CA GLU A 8 -5.34 -40.44 9.35
C GLU A 8 -5.49 -39.61 8.08
N ASP A 9 -6.07 -38.40 8.15
CA ASP A 9 -6.09 -37.47 6.98
C ASP A 9 -5.58 -36.03 7.31
N GLY A 10 -5.31 -35.71 8.58
CA GLY A 10 -4.98 -34.33 9.00
C GLY A 10 -3.54 -33.87 8.75
N SER A 11 -2.60 -34.78 8.49
CA SER A 11 -1.17 -34.46 8.40
C SER A 11 -0.76 -33.87 7.04
N SER A 12 -1.36 -34.34 5.95
CA SER A 12 -0.96 -33.96 4.57
C SER A 12 -1.54 -32.61 4.13
N GLN A 13 -2.72 -32.24 4.64
CA GLN A 13 -3.35 -30.96 4.32
C GLN A 13 -2.60 -29.77 4.96
N ASN A 14 -2.11 -29.95 6.19
CA ASN A 14 -1.36 -28.91 6.90
C ASN A 14 -0.01 -28.60 6.23
N SER A 15 0.70 -29.61 5.72
CA SER A 15 1.97 -29.39 5.00
C SER A 15 1.77 -28.69 3.66
N SER A 16 0.69 -29.00 2.93
CA SER A 16 0.34 -28.33 1.67
C SER A 16 0.01 -26.85 1.87
N CYS A 17 -0.77 -26.53 2.92
CA CYS A 17 -1.10 -25.15 3.27
C CYS A 17 0.16 -24.33 3.63
N LEU A 18 1.07 -24.91 4.43
CA LEU A 18 2.33 -24.26 4.80
C LEU A 18 3.21 -24.01 3.58
N LEU A 19 3.34 -24.99 2.68
CA LEU A 19 4.13 -24.84 1.46
C LEU A 19 3.58 -23.71 0.57
N ARG A 20 2.26 -23.67 0.33
CA ARG A 20 1.64 -22.58 -0.44
C ARG A 20 1.87 -21.22 0.21
N THR A 21 1.79 -21.15 1.54
CA THR A 21 2.05 -19.91 2.27
C THR A 21 3.50 -19.43 2.05
N GLU A 22 4.47 -20.33 2.08
CA GLU A 22 5.87 -19.97 1.80
C GLU A 22 6.08 -19.55 0.34
N VAL A 23 5.43 -20.21 -0.62
CA VAL A 23 5.45 -19.78 -2.03
C VAL A 23 4.87 -18.37 -2.18
N GLY A 24 3.73 -18.06 -1.54
CA GLY A 24 3.16 -16.71 -1.56
C GLY A 24 4.09 -15.65 -0.96
N LYS A 25 4.81 -15.97 0.13
CA LYS A 25 5.84 -15.07 0.70
C LYS A 25 7.03 -14.87 -0.26
N ALA A 26 7.41 -15.88 -1.02
CA ALA A 26 8.45 -15.75 -2.04
C ALA A 26 8.02 -14.76 -3.14
N PHE A 27 6.78 -14.84 -3.61
CA PHE A 27 6.21 -13.86 -4.56
C PHE A 27 6.20 -12.43 -3.99
N MET A 28 5.88 -12.25 -2.71
CA MET A 28 5.98 -10.93 -2.06
C MET A 28 7.43 -10.41 -2.04
N THR A 29 8.40 -11.28 -1.81
CA THR A 29 9.83 -10.90 -1.79
C THR A 29 10.31 -10.52 -3.18
N ALA A 30 9.89 -11.27 -4.21
CA ALA A 30 10.14 -10.94 -5.61
C ALA A 30 9.51 -9.59 -6.00
N GLY A 31 8.23 -9.38 -5.65
CA GLY A 31 7.54 -8.11 -5.89
C GLY A 31 8.24 -6.92 -5.23
N THR A 32 8.72 -7.08 -3.99
CA THR A 32 9.48 -6.02 -3.29
C THR A 32 10.81 -5.71 -3.99
N SER A 33 11.49 -6.73 -4.48
CA SER A 33 12.71 -6.57 -5.28
C SER A 33 12.42 -5.83 -6.59
N LEU A 34 11.34 -6.18 -7.29
CA LEU A 34 10.90 -5.49 -8.50
C LEU A 34 10.52 -4.02 -8.23
N GLN A 35 9.87 -3.72 -7.11
CA GLN A 35 9.61 -2.34 -6.68
C GLN A 35 10.90 -1.55 -6.51
N SER A 36 11.93 -2.14 -5.88
CA SER A 36 13.23 -1.47 -5.68
C SER A 36 13.92 -1.13 -7.00
N LEU A 37 13.64 -1.91 -8.05
CA LEU A 37 14.08 -1.68 -9.43
C LEU A 37 13.13 -0.77 -10.23
N LYS A 38 12.10 -0.21 -9.59
CA LYS A 38 11.06 0.63 -10.20
C LYS A 38 10.24 -0.07 -11.30
N LEU A 39 10.18 -1.41 -11.27
CA LEU A 39 9.40 -2.24 -12.19
C LEU A 39 7.99 -2.45 -11.62
N TRP A 40 7.23 -1.36 -11.52
CA TRP A 40 5.96 -1.31 -10.76
C TRP A 40 4.88 -2.29 -11.26
N ILE A 41 4.76 -2.48 -12.57
CA ILE A 41 3.77 -3.40 -13.16
C ILE A 41 4.12 -4.85 -12.79
N GLN A 42 5.37 -5.26 -12.99
CA GLN A 42 5.83 -6.61 -12.65
C GLN A 42 5.74 -6.87 -11.14
N ALA A 43 6.00 -5.83 -10.32
CA ALA A 43 5.81 -5.92 -8.89
C ALA A 43 4.33 -6.15 -8.52
N LEU A 44 3.41 -5.40 -9.15
CA LEU A 44 1.98 -5.58 -8.96
C LEU A 44 1.52 -6.99 -9.37
N ASP A 45 2.02 -7.52 -10.48
CA ASP A 45 1.72 -8.88 -10.93
C ASP A 45 2.19 -9.90 -9.87
N ALA A 46 3.42 -9.76 -9.37
CA ALA A 46 3.94 -10.65 -8.32
C ALA A 46 3.13 -10.57 -7.02
N PHE A 47 2.67 -9.38 -6.60
CA PHE A 47 1.83 -9.26 -5.41
C PHE A 47 0.41 -9.81 -5.63
N SER A 48 -0.12 -9.71 -6.84
CA SER A 48 -1.43 -10.27 -7.20
C SER A 48 -1.37 -11.80 -7.18
N GLU A 49 -0.29 -12.39 -7.70
CA GLU A 49 -0.05 -13.83 -7.63
C GLU A 49 0.07 -14.32 -6.18
N ALA A 50 0.79 -13.57 -5.32
CA ALA A 50 0.86 -13.89 -3.90
C ALA A 50 -0.52 -13.92 -3.22
N LEU A 51 -1.42 -13.00 -3.59
CA LEU A 51 -2.78 -12.93 -3.04
C LEU A 51 -3.64 -14.13 -3.47
N GLU A 52 -3.56 -14.55 -4.74
CA GLU A 52 -4.26 -15.74 -5.21
C GLU A 52 -3.72 -17.01 -4.53
N ILE A 53 -2.40 -17.14 -4.35
CA ILE A 53 -1.80 -18.27 -3.62
C ILE A 53 -2.28 -18.33 -2.16
N PHE A 54 -2.36 -17.20 -1.46
CA PHE A 54 -2.87 -17.17 -0.09
C PHE A 54 -4.35 -17.55 -0.01
N LYS A 55 -5.14 -17.10 -0.97
CA LYS A 55 -6.55 -17.46 -1.09
C LYS A 55 -6.71 -18.97 -1.36
N ASP A 56 -5.91 -19.54 -2.25
CA ASP A 56 -5.88 -20.98 -2.55
C ASP A 56 -5.33 -21.82 -1.39
N ALA A 57 -4.51 -21.23 -0.53
CA ALA A 57 -4.07 -21.82 0.72
C ALA A 57 -5.14 -21.73 1.84
N GLY A 58 -6.28 -21.07 1.58
CA GLY A 58 -7.37 -20.92 2.54
C GLY A 58 -7.09 -19.91 3.65
N LEU A 59 -6.15 -18.99 3.44
CA LEU A 59 -5.88 -17.94 4.43
C LEU A 59 -7.06 -16.95 4.48
N PRO A 60 -7.50 -16.56 5.67
CA PRO A 60 -8.55 -15.57 5.81
C PRO A 60 -8.03 -14.16 5.42
N PRO A 61 -8.93 -13.25 5.02
CA PRO A 61 -8.54 -11.94 4.48
C PRO A 61 -7.85 -11.01 5.49
N ASP A 62 -8.02 -11.26 6.78
CA ASP A 62 -7.40 -10.56 7.91
C ASP A 62 -6.05 -11.16 8.32
N ASN A 63 -5.62 -12.26 7.69
CA ASN A 63 -4.30 -12.84 7.93
C ASN A 63 -3.19 -11.83 7.57
N GLN A 64 -2.15 -11.76 8.40
CA GLN A 64 -1.04 -10.83 8.20
C GLN A 64 -0.36 -10.93 6.83
N CYS A 65 -0.26 -12.14 6.25
CA CYS A 65 0.32 -12.33 4.92
C CYS A 65 -0.55 -11.68 3.83
N VAL A 66 -1.87 -11.87 3.91
CA VAL A 66 -2.84 -11.30 2.97
C VAL A 66 -2.89 -9.78 3.09
N LEU A 67 -2.95 -9.26 4.32
CA LEU A 67 -2.93 -7.81 4.58
C LEU A 67 -1.65 -7.16 4.02
N ARG A 68 -0.51 -7.80 4.25
CA ARG A 68 0.79 -7.29 3.78
C ARG A 68 0.90 -7.34 2.25
N ALA A 69 0.50 -8.44 1.61
CA ALA A 69 0.49 -8.52 0.15
C ALA A 69 -0.45 -7.47 -0.48
N ARG A 70 -1.63 -7.24 0.10
CA ARG A 70 -2.56 -6.20 -0.35
C ARG A 70 -1.97 -4.79 -0.22
N LEU A 71 -1.30 -4.50 0.90
CA LEU A 71 -0.62 -3.22 1.09
C LEU A 71 0.47 -3.00 0.03
N LEU A 72 1.25 -4.02 -0.27
CA LEU A 72 2.32 -3.97 -1.28
C LEU A 72 1.78 -3.87 -2.72
N ALA A 73 0.68 -4.57 -3.02
CA ALA A 73 -0.03 -4.41 -4.29
C ALA A 73 -0.52 -2.96 -4.45
N ASN A 74 -1.15 -2.41 -3.42
CA ASN A 74 -1.64 -1.04 -3.42
C ASN A 74 -0.51 -0.02 -3.60
N SER A 75 0.66 -0.23 -2.98
CA SER A 75 1.81 0.67 -3.15
C SER A 75 2.41 0.59 -4.55
N SER A 76 2.28 -0.55 -5.24
CA SER A 76 2.68 -0.72 -6.65
C SER A 76 1.68 -0.16 -7.64
N SER A 77 0.40 -0.15 -7.27
CA SER A 77 -0.67 0.39 -8.10
C SER A 77 -0.80 1.90 -7.99
N LEU A 78 -0.07 2.55 -7.08
CA LEU A 78 -0.21 3.99 -6.88
C LEU A 78 0.18 4.73 -8.18
N PRO A 79 -0.75 5.48 -8.77
CA PRO A 79 -0.47 6.34 -9.92
C PRO A 79 0.75 7.22 -9.65
N LYS A 80 1.66 7.29 -10.64
CA LYS A 80 2.88 8.10 -10.59
C LYS A 80 2.55 9.48 -10.02
N LEU A 81 3.14 9.78 -8.86
CA LEU A 81 3.06 11.13 -8.31
C LEU A 81 4.02 12.01 -9.08
N VAL A 82 3.48 13.02 -9.75
CA VAL A 82 4.28 14.01 -10.47
C VAL A 82 4.21 15.32 -9.73
N LEU A 83 5.38 15.95 -9.55
CA LEU A 83 5.48 17.30 -9.05
C LEU A 83 5.18 18.27 -10.21
N VAL A 84 4.16 19.10 -10.05
CA VAL A 84 3.80 20.17 -10.99
C VAL A 84 3.95 21.52 -10.32
N ARG A 85 3.85 22.63 -11.07
CA ARG A 85 3.79 23.95 -10.44
C ARG A 85 2.55 24.10 -9.56
N ARG A 86 2.69 24.80 -8.44
CA ARG A 86 1.63 24.97 -7.43
C ARG A 86 0.35 25.62 -7.97
N ASP A 87 0.47 26.48 -8.98
CA ASP A 87 -0.62 27.17 -9.67
C ASP A 87 -1.33 26.31 -10.74
N SER A 88 -0.84 25.09 -11.00
CA SER A 88 -1.45 24.17 -11.94
C SER A 88 -2.87 23.78 -11.53
N SER A 89 -3.80 23.79 -12.48
CA SER A 89 -5.17 23.26 -12.32
C SER A 89 -5.21 21.78 -11.96
N ASN A 90 -4.12 21.04 -12.25
CA ASN A 90 -4.00 19.61 -12.00
C ASN A 90 -3.44 19.28 -10.61
N CYS A 91 -3.03 20.28 -9.83
CA CYS A 91 -2.49 20.12 -8.48
C CYS A 91 -3.58 19.61 -7.51
N ILE A 92 -3.28 18.54 -6.78
CA ILE A 92 -4.14 18.04 -5.71
C ILE A 92 -4.11 19.05 -4.56
N LYS A 93 -5.26 19.69 -4.33
CA LYS A 93 -5.47 20.58 -3.18
C LYS A 93 -6.02 19.76 -2.01
N LEU A 94 -5.15 19.41 -1.06
CA LEU A 94 -5.60 18.85 0.21
C LEU A 94 -6.33 19.94 1.00
N ARG A 95 -7.67 19.83 1.13
CA ARG A 95 -8.52 20.86 1.75
C ARG A 95 -8.08 21.26 3.16
N HIS A 96 -7.61 20.31 3.97
CA HIS A 96 -7.09 20.62 5.32
C HIS A 96 -5.74 21.33 5.29
N ALA A 97 -4.82 20.91 4.43
CA ALA A 97 -3.55 21.61 4.24
C ALA A 97 -3.75 23.04 3.73
N GLN A 98 -4.77 23.26 2.90
CA GLN A 98 -5.11 24.59 2.40
C GLN A 98 -5.61 25.50 3.54
N LYS A 99 -6.54 25.02 4.37
CA LYS A 99 -7.03 25.77 5.54
C LYS A 99 -5.91 26.10 6.52
N LEU A 100 -5.03 25.14 6.82
CA LEU A 100 -3.87 25.38 7.70
C LEU A 100 -2.93 26.46 7.14
N ARG A 101 -2.67 26.45 5.83
CA ARG A 101 -1.84 27.48 5.16
C ARG A 101 -2.50 28.85 5.08
N GLU A 102 -3.83 28.90 5.01
CA GLU A 102 -4.59 30.15 5.04
C GLU A 102 -4.59 30.74 6.46
N LEU A 103 -4.72 29.89 7.47
CA LEU A 103 -4.58 30.28 8.89
C LEU A 103 -3.18 30.82 9.18
N ALA A 104 -2.12 30.10 8.77
CA ALA A 104 -0.74 30.55 8.95
C ALA A 104 -0.42 31.88 8.24
N ARG A 105 -1.09 32.17 7.11
CA ARG A 105 -0.95 33.48 6.42
C ARG A 105 -1.75 34.59 7.09
N LYS A 106 -2.90 34.26 7.67
CA LYS A 106 -3.78 35.21 8.33
C LYS A 106 -3.28 35.60 9.72
N TYR A 107 -2.57 34.70 10.39
CA TYR A 107 -2.00 34.89 11.71
C TYR A 107 -0.52 34.46 11.73
N PRO A 108 0.38 35.27 11.14
CA PRO A 108 1.80 34.95 11.10
C PRO A 108 2.45 34.96 12.49
N ASP A 109 1.92 35.77 13.42
CA ASP A 109 2.47 35.96 14.77
C ASP A 109 1.85 35.02 15.82
N ASP A 110 0.69 34.40 15.53
CA ASP A 110 0.07 33.36 16.38
C ASP A 110 0.46 31.93 15.93
N CYS A 111 1.49 31.79 15.10
CA CYS A 111 2.16 30.50 14.85
C CYS A 111 3.00 30.07 16.06
N ALA A 112 2.49 30.35 17.26
CA ALA A 112 2.92 29.72 18.49
C ALA A 112 2.78 28.22 18.29
N THR A 113 3.90 27.55 18.53
CA THR A 113 4.02 26.13 18.83
C THR A 113 2.72 25.58 19.42
N PRO A 114 2.17 24.48 18.88
CA PRO A 114 1.04 23.83 19.53
C PRO A 114 1.44 23.55 20.97
N ASP A 115 0.61 24.01 21.89
CA ASP A 115 0.64 23.68 23.31
C ASP A 115 0.83 22.16 23.45
N GLU A 116 1.70 21.74 24.36
CA GLU A 116 2.13 20.36 24.54
C GLU A 116 0.93 19.41 24.64
N GLY A 117 0.58 18.69 23.56
CA GLY A 117 -0.56 17.77 23.62
C GLY A 117 -0.95 17.03 22.35
N ASP A 118 -0.85 17.64 21.17
CA ASP A 118 -1.23 16.98 19.91
C ASP A 118 -0.13 17.11 18.87
N GLU A 119 0.90 16.29 19.05
CA GLU A 119 2.00 16.11 18.11
C GLU A 119 1.50 15.32 16.88
N VAL A 120 0.97 16.03 15.89
CA VAL A 120 1.15 15.63 14.50
C VAL A 120 1.52 16.86 13.69
N SER A 121 2.79 17.27 13.83
CA SER A 121 3.47 17.99 12.74
C SER A 121 3.52 17.04 11.55
N MET A 122 2.45 17.02 10.76
CA MET A 122 2.50 16.45 9.43
C MET A 122 3.39 17.40 8.64
N ASP A 123 4.69 17.07 8.55
CA ASP A 123 5.59 17.56 7.53
C ASP A 123 5.01 17.13 6.17
N LEU A 124 4.02 17.90 5.71
CA LEU A 124 3.45 17.79 4.40
C LEU A 124 4.53 18.25 3.44
N SER A 125 5.44 17.34 3.07
CA SER A 125 6.47 17.45 2.03
C SER A 125 6.23 18.68 1.16
N SER A 126 6.79 19.80 1.62
CA SER A 126 6.55 21.10 1.02
C SER A 126 7.74 21.38 0.15
N HIS A 127 7.80 20.75 -1.03
CA HIS A 127 8.71 21.25 -2.05
C HIS A 127 8.26 22.68 -2.42
N PRO A 128 9.06 23.71 -2.11
CA PRO A 128 8.66 25.09 -2.35
C PRO A 128 8.43 25.30 -3.84
N GLY A 129 7.21 25.71 -4.20
CA GLY A 129 6.81 26.01 -5.58
C GLY A 129 6.16 24.85 -6.35
N LEU A 130 6.14 23.63 -5.81
CA LEU A 130 5.59 22.45 -6.48
C LEU A 130 4.35 21.89 -5.76
N GLY A 131 3.42 21.32 -6.52
CA GLY A 131 2.21 20.62 -6.09
C GLY A 131 2.25 19.17 -6.57
N ILE A 132 1.49 18.29 -5.92
CA ILE A 132 1.45 16.85 -6.25
C ILE A 132 0.27 16.58 -7.19
N VAL A 133 0.50 15.82 -8.25
CA VAL A 133 -0.55 15.33 -9.16
C VAL A 133 -0.54 13.81 -9.17
N LEU A 134 -1.74 13.22 -9.14
CA LEU A 134 -1.94 11.83 -9.50
C LEU A 134 -2.00 11.73 -11.02
N THR A 135 -0.98 11.13 -11.66
CA THR A 135 -1.15 10.78 -13.09
C THR A 135 -2.02 9.55 -13.15
N ARG A 136 -3.25 9.66 -13.69
CA ARG A 136 -4.01 8.46 -14.04
C ARG A 136 -3.12 7.59 -14.95
N PRO A 137 -3.09 6.26 -14.77
CA PRO A 137 -2.46 5.41 -15.75
C PRO A 137 -3.09 5.76 -17.10
N ASN A 138 -2.25 6.05 -18.10
CA ASN A 138 -2.73 6.25 -19.46
C ASN A 138 -3.57 5.02 -19.80
N SER A 139 -4.88 5.18 -19.92
CA SER A 139 -5.65 4.29 -20.78
C SER A 139 -5.08 4.54 -22.17
N GLU A 140 -4.11 3.74 -22.58
CA GLU A 140 -3.57 3.81 -23.92
C GLU A 140 -4.75 3.73 -24.89
N GLY A 141 -4.94 4.82 -25.64
CA GLY A 141 -5.92 4.89 -26.70
C GLY A 141 -5.37 4.15 -27.91
N ASN A 142 -6.04 3.07 -28.29
CA ASN A 142 -6.74 2.92 -29.58
C ASN A 142 -7.35 1.51 -29.66
#